data_AF-F9W4R0-F1
#
_entry.id   AF-F9W4R0-F1
#
_cell.length_a   1.000
_cell.length_b   1.000
_cell.length_c   1.000
_cell.angle_alpha   90.00
_cell.angle_beta   90.00
_cell.angle_gamma   90.00
#
_symmetry.space_group_name_H-M   'P 1'
#
loop_
_entity.id
_entity.type
_entity.pdbx_description
1 polymer ?
#
loop_
_entity_poly.entity_id
_entity_poly.type
_entity_poly.pdbx_seq_one_letter_code
_entity_poly.pdbx_strand_id
1 'polypeptide(L)'
;MVCSGMRGLMTVLLMIGVTFVDGGGKHYNNAEHDLLCDVLKAAVGLWQNRENRNGLLGRALAQTIFGTRDRVEDVTNIKFPSVYTSPDYRLDWCGDCDDPSGPYPGRSISHDLICLCTVGGGGAPFNFGAETLCGKKQGDLVCEGCTEPFHLAGGRDHGWDGNQSGKQQLQNTWNKIVLACLTNGTNGNLKAALDNFTSSLGGKKQLGGQGGNCGGDNAVNICVNY
;
A
#
# COMPACT_ATOMS: atom_id res chain seq x y z
N MET A 1 1.23 0.06 17.53
CA MET A 1 2.01 -1.16 17.81
C MET A 1 1.22 -2.33 17.24
N VAL A 2 1.44 -2.67 15.98
CA VAL A 2 1.07 -3.98 15.44
C VAL A 2 2.22 -4.40 14.52
N CYS A 3 3.32 -4.79 15.17
CA CYS A 3 4.38 -5.66 14.67
C CYS A 3 4.82 -6.41 15.93
N SER A 4 3.95 -7.30 16.42
CA SER A 4 4.28 -8.21 17.50
C SER A 4 4.56 -9.57 16.88
N GLY A 5 5.84 -9.84 16.66
CA GLY A 5 6.34 -11.16 16.35
C GLY A 5 5.97 -12.11 17.48
N MET A 6 5.21 -13.14 17.15
CA MET A 6 5.04 -14.30 18.02
C MET A 6 4.95 -15.54 17.14
N ARG A 7 5.90 -16.45 17.36
CA ARG A 7 5.95 -17.78 16.76
C ARG A 7 4.68 -18.54 17.15
N GLY A 8 3.76 -18.69 16.21
CA GLY A 8 2.49 -19.41 16.40
C GLY A 8 2.44 -20.63 15.48
N LEU A 9 2.08 -21.78 16.05
CA LEU A 9 1.86 -23.04 15.33
C LEU A 9 0.91 -22.84 14.13
N MET A 10 1.34 -23.32 12.96
CA MET A 10 0.56 -23.37 11.72
C MET A 10 -0.63 -24.34 11.91
N THR A 11 -1.83 -23.80 12.09
CA THR A 11 -3.06 -24.60 12.02
C THR A 11 -3.68 -24.39 10.64
N VAL A 12 -3.54 -25.38 9.76
CA VAL A 12 -4.10 -25.36 8.40
C VAL A 12 -5.59 -25.68 8.47
N LEU A 13 -6.44 -24.66 8.46
CA LEU A 13 -7.88 -24.79 8.23
C LEU A 13 -8.14 -24.59 6.73
N LEU A 14 -8.26 -25.72 6.01
CA LEU A 14 -8.59 -25.77 4.59
C LEU A 14 -10.10 -25.47 4.43
N MET A 15 -10.47 -24.20 4.28
CA MET A 15 -11.84 -23.83 3.89
C MET A 15 -11.89 -23.67 2.37
N ILE A 16 -12.44 -24.69 1.70
CA ILE A 16 -12.76 -24.65 0.27
C ILE A 16 -14.00 -23.76 0.11
N GLY A 17 -13.77 -22.47 -0.14
CA GLY A 17 -14.81 -21.53 -0.57
C GLY A 17 -14.97 -21.63 -2.09
N VAL A 18 -16.13 -22.11 -2.55
CA VAL A 18 -16.51 -22.04 -3.97
C VAL A 18 -16.86 -20.58 -4.26
N THR A 19 -16.05 -19.90 -5.09
CA THR A 19 -16.38 -18.56 -5.59
C THR A 19 -17.13 -18.69 -6.91
N PHE A 20 -18.30 -18.07 -6.96
CA PHE A 20 -19.04 -17.82 -8.18
C PHE A 20 -18.18 -16.90 -9.07
N VAL A 21 -17.90 -17.34 -10.31
CA VAL A 21 -17.27 -16.48 -11.33
C VAL A 21 -18.36 -15.54 -11.82
N ASP A 22 -18.45 -14.36 -11.20
CA ASP A 22 -19.18 -13.25 -11.77
C ASP A 22 -18.39 -12.71 -12.96
N GLY A 23 -19.08 -12.39 -14.06
CA GLY A 23 -18.48 -11.88 -15.31
C GLY A 23 -17.96 -10.45 -15.21
N GLY A 24 -17.68 -9.97 -14.01
CA GLY A 24 -17.09 -8.66 -13.72
C GLY A 24 -15.56 -8.73 -13.81
N GLY A 25 -14.95 -7.65 -14.28
CA GLY A 25 -13.50 -7.50 -14.38
C GLY A 25 -12.72 -7.88 -13.12
N LYS A 26 -11.46 -8.29 -13.29
CA LYS A 26 -10.57 -8.54 -12.16
C LYS A 26 -10.05 -7.21 -11.60
N HIS A 27 -10.61 -6.78 -10.48
CA HIS A 27 -10.20 -5.57 -9.77
C HIS A 27 -9.41 -5.92 -8.51
N TYR A 28 -8.19 -5.41 -8.40
CA TYR A 28 -7.28 -5.72 -7.29
C TYR A 28 -7.16 -4.55 -6.32
N ASN A 29 -7.24 -4.85 -5.03
CA ASN A 29 -6.98 -3.94 -3.91
C ASN A 29 -7.84 -2.67 -3.86
N ASN A 30 -9.01 -2.65 -4.50
CA ASN A 30 -9.89 -1.48 -4.48
C ASN A 30 -10.43 -1.20 -3.06
N ALA A 31 -10.97 -2.22 -2.39
CA ALA A 31 -11.55 -2.06 -1.07
C ALA A 31 -10.48 -1.75 -0.02
N GLU A 32 -9.33 -2.42 -0.11
CA GLU A 32 -8.18 -2.22 0.76
C GLU A 32 -7.58 -0.83 0.61
N HIS A 33 -7.50 -0.33 -0.63
CA HIS A 33 -7.12 1.05 -0.92
C HIS A 33 -8.07 2.02 -0.23
N ASP A 34 -9.38 1.85 -0.36
CA ASP A 34 -10.37 2.77 0.20
C ASP A 34 -10.28 2.82 1.72
N LEU A 35 -10.11 1.66 2.38
CA LEU A 35 -9.92 1.57 3.82
C LEU A 35 -8.68 2.36 4.30
N LEU A 36 -7.52 2.14 3.67
CA LEU A 36 -6.30 2.89 4.02
C LEU A 36 -6.44 4.38 3.69
N CYS A 37 -7.01 4.70 2.54
CA CYS A 37 -7.21 6.08 2.09
C CYS A 37 -8.11 6.85 3.06
N ASP A 38 -9.15 6.23 3.61
CA ASP A 38 -10.05 6.86 4.58
C ASP A 38 -9.36 7.13 5.92
N VAL A 39 -8.54 6.19 6.41
CA VAL A 39 -7.69 6.43 7.59
C VAL A 39 -6.73 7.59 7.34
N LEU A 40 -6.09 7.63 6.17
CA LEU A 40 -5.15 8.70 5.81
C LEU A 40 -5.85 10.05 5.74
N LYS A 41 -7.01 10.15 5.07
CA LYS A 41 -7.80 11.38 4.97
C LYS A 41 -8.22 11.90 6.34
N ALA A 42 -8.66 11.02 7.25
CA ALA A 42 -9.04 11.40 8.60
C ALA A 42 -7.84 11.88 9.43
N ALA A 43 -6.68 11.19 9.31
CA ALA A 43 -5.45 11.61 9.97
C ALA A 43 -4.97 12.98 9.45
N VAL A 44 -5.05 13.22 8.14
CA VAL A 44 -4.72 14.50 7.53
C VAL A 44 -5.67 15.60 8.00
N GLY A 45 -6.98 15.36 8.08
CA GLY A 45 -7.93 16.34 8.59
C GLY A 45 -7.59 16.79 10.01
N LEU A 46 -7.22 15.85 10.88
CA LEU A 46 -6.71 16.19 12.23
C LEU A 46 -5.41 16.99 12.17
N TRP A 47 -4.47 16.59 11.31
CA TRP A 47 -3.19 17.29 11.15
C TRP A 47 -3.33 18.72 10.62
N GLN A 48 -4.33 18.98 9.78
CA GLN A 48 -4.57 20.31 9.24
C GLN A 48 -4.83 21.34 10.34
N ASN A 49 -5.48 20.95 11.45
CA ASN A 49 -5.54 21.78 12.65
C ASN A 49 -4.15 21.91 13.31
N ARG A 50 -3.61 23.13 13.34
CA ARG A 50 -2.29 23.44 13.89
C ARG A 50 -2.15 23.06 15.37
N GLU A 51 -3.25 23.11 16.13
CA GLU A 51 -3.26 22.75 17.56
C GLU A 51 -2.92 21.27 17.78
N ASN A 52 -3.34 20.40 16.84
CA ASN A 52 -3.10 18.95 16.90
C ASN A 52 -1.68 18.55 16.51
N ARG A 53 -0.85 19.48 15.99
CA ARG A 53 0.51 19.17 15.51
C ARG A 53 1.56 19.09 16.60
N ASN A 54 1.18 19.39 17.85
CA ASN A 54 2.11 19.42 18.99
C ASN A 54 1.95 18.19 19.88
N GLY A 55 2.98 17.89 20.67
CA GLY A 55 2.93 16.84 21.69
C GLY A 55 2.87 15.42 21.14
N LEU A 56 2.19 14.52 21.87
CA LEU A 56 2.09 13.11 21.52
C LEU A 56 1.19 12.88 20.30
N LEU A 57 0.05 13.57 20.23
CA LEU A 57 -0.89 13.48 19.11
C LEU A 57 -0.22 13.88 17.80
N GLY A 58 0.48 15.02 17.79
CA GLY A 58 1.22 15.47 16.61
C GLY A 58 2.22 14.43 16.13
N ARG A 59 3.06 13.90 17.02
CA ARG A 59 4.04 12.86 16.63
C ARG A 59 3.38 11.59 16.10
N ALA A 60 2.24 11.19 16.65
CA ALA A 60 1.48 10.02 16.18
C ALA A 60 0.87 10.26 14.79
N LEU A 61 0.29 11.44 14.55
CA LEU A 61 -0.24 11.84 13.25
C LEU A 61 0.88 11.93 12.21
N ALA A 62 2.01 12.57 12.56
CA ALA A 62 3.17 12.65 11.68
C ALA A 62 3.68 11.26 11.28
N GLN A 63 3.77 10.34 12.25
CA GLN A 63 4.19 8.97 11.98
C GLN A 63 3.20 8.26 11.05
N THR A 64 1.90 8.40 11.33
CA THR A 64 0.83 7.76 10.55
C THR A 64 0.80 8.24 9.10
N ILE A 65 1.00 9.54 8.88
CA ILE A 65 0.90 10.16 7.55
C ILE A 65 2.22 10.04 6.78
N PHE A 66 3.35 10.32 7.43
CA PHE A 66 4.66 10.52 6.79
C PHE A 66 5.70 9.46 7.10
N GLY A 67 5.45 8.59 8.09
CA GLY A 67 6.43 7.60 8.53
C GLY A 67 7.56 8.19 9.38
N THR A 68 7.42 9.41 9.88
CA THR A 68 8.38 10.05 10.79
C THR A 68 7.68 10.65 12.00
N ARG A 69 8.36 10.66 13.15
CA ARG A 69 7.91 11.36 14.35
C ARG A 69 8.32 12.83 14.36
N ASP A 70 9.12 13.25 13.38
CA ASP A 70 9.57 14.62 13.23
C ASP A 70 8.44 15.51 12.72
N ARG A 71 8.58 16.81 12.97
CA ARG A 71 7.56 17.79 12.59
C ARG A 71 7.62 18.04 11.08
N VAL A 72 6.51 17.76 10.39
CA VAL A 72 6.33 18.06 8.97
C VAL A 72 5.43 19.28 8.81
N GLU A 73 5.97 20.41 8.38
CA GLU A 73 5.22 21.67 8.50
C GLU A 73 3.98 21.78 7.59
N ASP A 74 3.98 21.09 6.45
CA ASP A 74 2.91 21.23 5.44
C ASP A 74 2.58 19.93 4.69
N VAL A 75 1.30 19.55 4.70
CA VAL A 75 0.73 18.39 3.97
C VAL A 75 0.44 18.73 2.51
N THR A 76 0.32 20.03 2.18
CA THR A 76 -0.05 20.48 0.83
C THR A 76 1.14 20.50 -0.13
N ASN A 77 2.37 20.35 0.39
CA ASN A 77 3.60 20.33 -0.39
C ASN A 77 4.43 19.05 -0.14
N ILE A 78 3.76 17.91 0.05
CA ILE A 78 4.47 16.64 0.26
C ILE A 78 5.02 16.16 -1.07
N LYS A 79 6.35 16.12 -1.15
CA LYS A 79 7.07 15.59 -2.29
C LYS A 79 7.13 14.07 -2.25
N PHE A 80 7.35 13.46 -3.40
CA PHE A 80 7.71 12.05 -3.48
C PHE A 80 8.90 11.76 -2.55
N PRO A 81 8.77 10.85 -1.57
CA PRO A 81 9.82 10.61 -0.59
C PRO A 81 11.12 10.12 -1.25
N SER A 82 12.25 10.70 -0.84
CA SER A 82 13.56 10.38 -1.43
C SER A 82 13.94 8.90 -1.29
N VAL A 83 13.45 8.22 -0.25
CA VAL A 83 13.68 6.77 -0.07
C VAL A 83 13.24 5.95 -1.29
N TYR A 84 12.17 6.36 -1.98
CA TYR A 84 11.67 5.66 -3.17
C TYR A 84 12.46 6.00 -4.45
N THR A 85 13.45 6.90 -4.40
CA THR A 85 14.31 7.20 -5.57
C THR A 85 15.37 6.12 -5.81
N SER A 86 15.66 5.35 -4.77
CA SER A 86 16.53 4.16 -4.78
C SER A 86 15.77 3.00 -4.13
N PRO A 87 14.73 2.46 -4.80
CA PRO A 87 13.88 1.42 -4.23
C PRO A 87 14.67 0.14 -4.01
N ASP A 88 14.37 -0.54 -2.91
CA ASP A 88 14.88 -1.88 -2.62
C ASP A 88 13.87 -2.96 -3.02
N TYR A 89 14.13 -4.22 -2.66
CA TYR A 89 13.20 -5.32 -2.85
C TYR A 89 11.86 -5.01 -2.19
N ARG A 90 10.79 -5.21 -2.96
CA ARG A 90 9.43 -4.98 -2.47
C ARG A 90 9.08 -5.92 -1.33
N LEU A 91 9.56 -7.16 -1.39
CA LEU A 91 9.43 -8.14 -0.31
C LEU A 91 9.89 -7.56 1.04
N ASP A 92 11.04 -6.89 1.06
CA ASP A 92 11.63 -6.38 2.29
C ASP A 92 10.86 -5.16 2.82
N TRP A 93 10.25 -4.37 1.94
CA TRP A 93 9.50 -3.17 2.32
C TRP A 93 8.03 -3.42 2.61
N CYS A 94 7.42 -4.43 1.98
CA CYS A 94 5.97 -4.67 2.01
C CYS A 94 5.60 -6.02 2.64
N GLY A 95 6.55 -6.95 2.71
CA GLY A 95 6.36 -8.32 3.19
C GLY A 95 7.03 -8.63 4.53
N ASP A 96 7.99 -7.82 4.94
CA ASP A 96 8.81 -8.03 6.13
C ASP A 96 8.93 -6.77 7.00
N CYS A 97 9.09 -6.94 8.29
CA CYS A 97 9.27 -5.90 9.29
C CYS A 97 10.59 -6.00 10.07
N ASP A 98 11.50 -6.89 9.63
CA ASP A 98 12.75 -7.19 10.32
C ASP A 98 13.73 -6.00 10.37
N ASP A 99 13.67 -5.05 9.42
CA ASP A 99 14.44 -3.80 9.46
C ASP A 99 13.58 -2.56 9.78
N PRO A 100 13.60 -2.07 11.04
CA PRO A 100 12.82 -0.90 11.43
C PRO A 100 13.46 0.44 10.98
N SER A 101 14.65 0.42 10.39
CA SER A 101 15.37 1.62 9.97
C SER A 101 14.88 2.19 8.63
N GLY A 102 14.25 1.35 7.80
CA GLY A 102 13.72 1.70 6.49
C GLY A 102 12.19 1.79 6.41
N PRO A 103 11.64 1.85 5.18
CA PRO A 103 10.23 1.58 4.93
C PRO A 103 9.91 0.12 5.31
N TYR A 104 8.79 -0.07 6.01
CA TYR A 104 8.29 -1.39 6.39
C TYR A 104 6.76 -1.33 6.56
N PRO A 105 6.06 -2.47 6.52
CA PRO A 105 4.61 -2.55 6.66
C PRO A 105 4.09 -1.88 7.94
N GLY A 106 3.11 -0.98 7.80
CA GLY A 106 2.53 -0.27 8.94
C GLY A 106 3.39 0.87 9.49
N ARG A 107 4.53 1.19 8.85
CA ARG A 107 5.32 2.39 9.18
C ARG A 107 4.48 3.66 9.03
N SER A 108 3.71 3.75 7.96
CA SER A 108 2.79 4.84 7.66
C SER A 108 1.75 4.39 6.66
N ILE A 109 0.58 5.00 6.66
CA ILE A 109 -0.47 4.67 5.70
C ILE A 109 -0.04 5.01 4.27
N SER A 110 0.73 6.08 4.09
CA SER A 110 1.30 6.44 2.77
C SER A 110 2.21 5.35 2.22
N HIS A 111 2.97 4.68 3.08
CA HIS A 111 3.81 3.55 2.68
C HIS A 111 2.98 2.30 2.36
N ASP A 112 1.99 1.98 3.19
CA ASP A 112 1.09 0.85 2.95
C ASP A 112 0.35 1.01 1.61
N LEU A 113 -0.09 2.24 1.26
CA LEU A 113 -0.68 2.53 -0.04
C LEU A 113 0.31 2.33 -1.20
N ILE A 114 1.60 2.66 -1.02
CA ILE A 114 2.64 2.36 -2.02
C ILE A 114 2.76 0.85 -2.21
N CYS A 115 2.85 0.09 -1.13
CA CYS A 115 2.92 -1.37 -1.17
C CYS A 115 1.67 -2.03 -1.75
N LEU A 116 0.49 -1.45 -1.54
CA LEU A 116 -0.77 -2.03 -1.99
C LEU A 116 -1.09 -1.69 -3.46
N CYS A 117 -0.65 -0.52 -3.93
CA CYS A 117 -1.14 0.06 -5.18
C CYS A 117 -0.08 0.31 -6.25
N THR A 118 1.20 0.01 -5.96
CA THR A 118 2.24 0.05 -7.00
C THR A 118 2.19 -1.22 -7.84
N VAL A 119 2.24 -1.06 -9.16
CA VAL A 119 2.39 -2.17 -10.11
C VAL A 119 3.59 -3.03 -9.72
N GLY A 120 3.37 -4.33 -9.64
CA GLY A 120 4.40 -5.33 -9.36
C GLY A 120 5.28 -5.65 -10.58
N GLY A 121 6.30 -6.46 -10.36
CA GLY A 121 7.23 -6.90 -11.42
C GLY A 121 6.53 -7.55 -12.61
N GLY A 122 7.09 -7.36 -13.79
CA GLY A 122 6.54 -7.88 -15.06
C GLY A 122 5.15 -7.33 -15.41
N GLY A 123 4.68 -6.26 -14.76
CA GLY A 123 3.39 -5.62 -15.01
C GLY A 123 2.24 -6.08 -14.12
N ALA A 124 2.52 -6.79 -13.02
CA ALA A 124 1.46 -7.30 -12.15
C ALA A 124 0.59 -6.17 -11.54
N PRO A 125 -0.75 -6.35 -11.43
CA PRO A 125 -1.51 -7.54 -11.81
C PRO A 125 -2.03 -7.51 -13.26
N PHE A 126 -1.71 -6.49 -14.05
CA PHE A 126 -2.26 -6.29 -15.40
C PHE A 126 -1.87 -7.40 -16.38
N ASN A 127 -0.66 -7.94 -16.25
CA ASN A 127 -0.18 -9.10 -17.03
C ASN A 127 -0.93 -10.41 -16.71
N PHE A 128 -1.76 -10.41 -15.65
CA PHE A 128 -2.67 -11.51 -15.29
C PHE A 128 -4.15 -11.20 -15.64
N GLY A 129 -4.38 -10.16 -16.45
CA GLY A 129 -5.70 -9.74 -16.90
C GLY A 129 -6.47 -8.91 -15.88
N ALA A 130 -5.78 -8.19 -15.00
CA ALA A 130 -6.43 -7.20 -14.15
C ALA A 130 -6.98 -6.04 -14.99
N GLU A 131 -8.16 -5.55 -14.64
CA GLU A 131 -8.71 -4.33 -15.22
C GLU A 131 -8.25 -3.09 -14.45
N THR A 132 -8.19 -3.21 -13.11
CA THR A 132 -7.73 -2.12 -12.24
C THR A 132 -6.89 -2.61 -11.09
N LEU A 133 -5.97 -1.75 -10.64
CA LEU A 133 -5.27 -1.84 -9.36
C LEU A 133 -5.61 -0.58 -8.55
N CYS A 134 -6.20 -0.74 -7.36
CA CYS A 134 -6.66 0.37 -6.51
C CYS A 134 -7.52 1.38 -7.27
N GLY A 135 -8.43 0.88 -8.12
CA GLY A 135 -9.33 1.67 -8.95
C GLY A 135 -8.66 2.40 -10.13
N LYS A 136 -7.37 2.19 -10.39
CA LYS A 136 -6.62 2.79 -11.50
C LYS A 136 -6.38 1.79 -12.63
N LYS A 137 -6.47 2.25 -13.87
CA LYS A 137 -6.14 1.44 -15.06
C LYS A 137 -4.63 1.45 -15.27
N GLN A 138 -4.11 0.52 -16.07
CA GLN A 138 -2.67 0.42 -16.36
C GLN A 138 -2.03 1.73 -16.86
N GLY A 139 -2.75 2.49 -17.70
CA GLY A 139 -2.25 3.76 -18.25
C GLY A 139 -2.12 4.85 -17.19
N ASP A 140 -2.96 4.83 -16.15
CA ASP A 140 -2.86 5.77 -15.03
C ASP A 140 -1.60 5.55 -14.18
N LEU A 141 -1.06 4.32 -14.19
CA LEU A 141 0.11 3.90 -13.42
C LEU A 141 1.38 3.77 -14.27
N VAL A 142 1.34 4.27 -15.52
CA VAL A 142 2.45 4.25 -16.50
C VAL A 142 3.01 2.85 -16.69
N CYS A 143 2.10 1.94 -17.01
CA CYS A 143 2.36 0.54 -17.30
C CYS A 143 1.88 0.19 -18.72
N GLU A 144 2.19 1.04 -19.70
CA GLU A 144 1.88 0.77 -21.11
C GLU A 144 2.69 -0.45 -21.56
N GLY A 145 2.00 -1.53 -21.98
CA GLY A 145 2.63 -2.82 -22.32
C GLY A 145 2.65 -3.86 -21.19
N CYS A 146 2.12 -3.53 -20.01
CA CYS A 146 2.05 -4.46 -18.87
C CYS A 146 0.95 -5.53 -19.00
N THR A 147 0.26 -5.60 -20.14
CA THR A 147 -0.67 -6.70 -20.44
C THR A 147 0.02 -7.93 -21.02
N GLU A 148 1.28 -7.79 -21.45
CA GLU A 148 2.00 -8.93 -22.01
C GLU A 148 2.21 -10.01 -20.96
N PRO A 149 2.03 -11.30 -21.31
CA PRO A 149 2.27 -12.41 -20.39
C PRO A 149 3.65 -12.32 -19.73
N PHE A 150 3.76 -12.71 -18.46
CA PHE A 150 4.98 -12.59 -17.64
C PHE A 150 6.27 -13.10 -18.31
N HIS A 151 6.19 -14.16 -19.13
CA HIS A 151 7.34 -14.71 -19.85
C HIS A 151 7.81 -13.88 -21.06
N LEU A 152 6.99 -12.90 -21.49
CA LEU A 152 7.28 -11.92 -22.53
C LEU A 152 7.54 -10.51 -21.97
N ALA A 153 6.99 -10.20 -20.79
CA ALA A 153 7.18 -8.95 -20.05
C ALA A 153 8.55 -8.86 -19.34
N GLY A 154 9.59 -9.43 -19.95
CA GLY A 154 10.95 -9.45 -19.41
C GLY A 154 11.57 -8.06 -19.40
N GLY A 155 11.61 -7.43 -18.24
CA GLY A 155 12.33 -6.18 -18.05
C GLY A 155 12.20 -5.63 -16.63
N ARG A 156 13.27 -5.00 -16.14
CA ARG A 156 13.28 -4.22 -14.87
C ARG A 156 12.39 -2.97 -14.92
N ASP A 157 11.77 -2.71 -16.07
CA ASP A 157 11.08 -1.47 -16.40
C ASP A 157 9.55 -1.59 -16.24
N HIS A 158 9.02 -2.79 -16.02
CA HIS A 158 7.59 -3.07 -15.93
C HIS A 158 7.14 -3.31 -14.48
N GLY A 159 7.35 -2.34 -13.60
CA GLY A 159 6.88 -2.36 -12.22
C GLY A 159 7.95 -2.69 -11.17
N TRP A 160 7.50 -2.83 -9.92
CA TRP A 160 8.35 -2.91 -8.73
C TRP A 160 8.24 -4.27 -8.04
N ASP A 161 9.34 -5.02 -8.03
CA ASP A 161 9.54 -6.28 -7.30
C ASP A 161 10.93 -6.36 -6.64
N GLY A 162 11.96 -5.81 -7.28
CA GLY A 162 13.35 -5.88 -6.84
C GLY A 162 14.07 -4.54 -6.74
N ASN A 163 15.33 -4.62 -6.31
CA ASN A 163 16.21 -3.45 -6.15
C ASN A 163 16.36 -2.64 -7.45
N GLN A 164 16.22 -1.32 -7.33
CA GLN A 164 16.24 -0.32 -8.42
C GLN A 164 15.15 -0.47 -9.49
N SER A 165 14.18 -1.38 -9.33
CA SER A 165 13.06 -1.55 -10.27
C SER A 165 11.90 -0.59 -9.98
N GLY A 166 11.03 -0.37 -10.97
CA GLY A 166 9.71 0.22 -10.74
C GLY A 166 9.66 1.68 -10.28
N LYS A 167 10.76 2.44 -10.41
CA LYS A 167 10.85 3.85 -9.95
C LYS A 167 9.73 4.72 -10.50
N GLN A 168 9.41 4.55 -11.78
CA GLN A 168 8.35 5.31 -12.43
C GLN A 168 6.96 4.93 -11.88
N GLN A 169 6.72 3.63 -11.65
CA GLN A 169 5.46 3.14 -11.09
C GLN A 169 5.29 3.56 -9.63
N LEU A 170 6.36 3.57 -8.82
CA LEU A 170 6.36 4.11 -7.46
C LEU A 170 6.00 5.61 -7.47
N GLN A 171 6.65 6.40 -8.32
CA GLN A 171 6.39 7.83 -8.43
C GLN A 171 4.96 8.11 -8.90
N ASN A 172 4.44 7.34 -9.85
CA ASN A 172 3.06 7.51 -10.31
C ASN A 172 2.04 7.06 -9.27
N THR A 173 2.29 5.96 -8.55
CA THR A 173 1.44 5.53 -7.44
C THR A 173 1.38 6.63 -6.37
N TRP A 174 2.53 7.20 -6.01
CA TRP A 174 2.57 8.35 -5.12
C TRP A 174 1.70 9.50 -5.63
N ASN A 175 1.88 9.91 -6.88
CA ASN A 175 1.20 11.08 -7.43
C ASN A 175 -0.31 10.89 -7.66
N LYS A 176 -0.73 9.69 -8.06
CA LYS A 176 -2.11 9.41 -8.50
C LYS A 176 -2.98 8.81 -7.43
N ILE A 177 -2.38 8.18 -6.41
CA ILE A 177 -3.09 7.47 -5.35
C ILE A 177 -2.79 8.15 -4.01
N VAL A 178 -1.52 8.13 -3.57
CA VAL A 178 -1.17 8.63 -2.24
C VAL A 178 -1.48 10.12 -2.07
N LEU A 179 -1.06 10.96 -3.02
CA LEU A 179 -1.38 12.40 -3.00
C LEU A 179 -2.89 12.66 -3.07
N ALA A 180 -3.67 11.83 -3.76
CA ALA A 180 -5.12 12.00 -3.81
C ALA A 180 -5.77 11.75 -2.44
N CYS A 181 -5.25 10.81 -1.65
CA CYS A 181 -5.68 10.59 -0.27
C CYS A 181 -5.18 11.70 0.67
N LEU A 182 -3.97 12.23 0.45
CA LEU A 182 -3.37 13.30 1.27
C LEU A 182 -4.05 14.66 1.06
N THR A 183 -4.46 14.99 -0.17
CA THR A 183 -5.04 16.31 -0.49
C THR A 183 -6.52 16.41 -0.14
N ASN A 184 -7.24 15.30 -0.13
CA ASN A 184 -8.67 15.25 0.20
C ASN A 184 -8.92 14.94 1.68
N GLY A 185 -8.14 15.58 2.57
CA GLY A 185 -8.34 15.45 4.01
C GLY A 185 -9.77 15.81 4.41
N THR A 186 -10.38 14.99 5.26
CA THR A 186 -11.72 15.27 5.80
C THR A 186 -11.62 15.37 7.31
N ASN A 187 -12.48 16.16 7.95
CA ASN A 187 -12.68 16.15 9.41
C ASN A 187 -13.40 14.86 9.87
N GLY A 188 -13.10 13.74 9.21
CA GLY A 188 -13.65 12.43 9.50
C GLY A 188 -13.20 11.94 10.88
N ASN A 189 -13.99 11.03 11.43
CA ASN A 189 -13.68 10.40 12.70
C ASN A 189 -12.55 9.37 12.51
N LEU A 190 -11.31 9.75 12.84
CA LEU A 190 -10.13 8.87 12.74
C LEU A 190 -10.34 7.54 13.49
N LYS A 191 -11.01 7.57 14.65
CA LYS A 191 -11.31 6.36 15.40
C LYS A 191 -12.23 5.43 14.60
N ALA A 192 -13.29 5.95 14.00
CA ALA A 192 -14.20 5.14 13.18
C ALA A 192 -13.50 4.57 11.94
N ALA A 193 -12.67 5.36 11.25
CA ALA A 193 -11.90 4.89 10.11
C ALA A 193 -10.92 3.76 10.50
N LEU A 194 -10.21 3.93 11.63
CA LEU A 194 -9.30 2.92 12.15
C LEU A 194 -10.02 1.65 12.62
N ASP A 195 -11.16 1.80 13.28
CA ASP A 195 -11.99 0.67 13.73
C ASP A 195 -12.50 -0.12 12.50
N ASN A 196 -12.91 0.57 11.43
CA ASN A 196 -13.35 -0.06 10.18
C ASN A 196 -12.20 -0.81 9.48
N PHE A 197 -11.03 -0.18 9.37
CA PHE A 197 -9.82 -0.80 8.83
C PHE A 197 -9.43 -2.06 9.61
N THR A 198 -9.35 -1.95 10.94
CA THR A 198 -8.93 -3.07 11.82
C THR A 198 -9.94 -4.22 11.77
N SER A 199 -11.24 -3.90 11.74
CA SER A 199 -12.31 -4.89 11.61
C SER A 199 -12.24 -5.63 10.27
N SER A 200 -11.96 -4.90 9.18
CA SER A 200 -11.82 -5.47 7.83
C SER A 200 -10.57 -6.34 7.71
N LEU A 201 -9.49 -5.99 8.40
CA LEU A 201 -8.29 -6.82 8.50
C LEU A 201 -8.58 -8.13 9.25
N GLY A 202 -9.51 -8.12 10.22
CA GLY A 202 -10.07 -9.33 10.81
C GLY A 202 -9.05 -10.23 11.51
N GLY A 203 -7.99 -9.63 12.09
CA GLY A 203 -6.88 -10.36 12.72
C GLY A 203 -5.91 -11.02 11.74
N LYS A 204 -6.10 -10.85 10.43
CA LYS A 204 -5.11 -11.23 9.42
C LYS A 204 -3.87 -10.34 9.56
N LYS A 205 -2.74 -10.89 9.16
CA LYS A 205 -1.50 -10.13 9.03
C LYS A 205 -1.35 -9.48 7.65
N GLN A 206 -2.14 -9.91 6.67
CA GLN A 206 -1.99 -9.44 5.30
C GLN A 206 -3.20 -8.60 4.86
N LEU A 207 -2.92 -7.46 4.22
CA LEU A 207 -3.88 -6.62 3.52
C LEU A 207 -3.63 -6.68 2.01
N GLY A 208 -4.67 -6.97 1.24
CA GLY A 208 -4.56 -7.22 -0.20
C GLY A 208 -3.89 -8.57 -0.49
N GLY A 209 -4.11 -9.12 -1.68
CA GLY A 209 -3.61 -10.45 -2.05
C GLY A 209 -4.09 -11.59 -1.12
N GLN A 210 -3.79 -12.84 -1.46
CA GLN A 210 -4.04 -13.97 -0.53
C GLN A 210 -2.88 -14.96 -0.61
N GLY A 211 -2.23 -15.22 0.54
CA GLY A 211 -1.20 -16.26 0.67
C GLY A 211 0.16 -15.92 0.07
N GLY A 212 0.47 -14.63 -0.03
CA GLY A 212 1.67 -14.11 -0.69
C GLY A 212 2.74 -13.62 0.30
N ASN A 213 3.95 -13.38 -0.21
CA ASN A 213 5.02 -12.73 0.55
C ASN A 213 5.05 -11.21 0.34
N CYS A 214 4.09 -10.66 -0.40
CA CYS A 214 4.05 -9.24 -0.79
C CYS A 214 5.24 -8.76 -1.64
N GLY A 215 5.91 -9.66 -2.36
CA GLY A 215 7.03 -9.36 -3.26
C GLY A 215 6.64 -8.76 -4.62
N GLY A 216 5.35 -8.75 -4.98
CA GLY A 216 4.85 -8.11 -6.21
C GLY A 216 5.18 -8.81 -7.53
N ASP A 217 5.69 -10.03 -7.53
CA ASP A 217 6.00 -10.81 -8.74
C ASP A 217 4.75 -11.37 -9.44
N ASN A 218 3.59 -11.36 -8.76
CA ASN A 218 2.32 -11.78 -9.33
C ASN A 218 1.13 -11.05 -8.67
N ALA A 219 -0.07 -11.29 -9.20
CA ALA A 219 -1.28 -10.59 -8.78
C ALA A 219 -1.68 -10.82 -7.30
N VAL A 220 -1.34 -11.97 -6.70
CA VAL A 220 -1.65 -12.25 -5.29
C VAL A 220 -0.57 -11.73 -4.33
N ASN A 221 0.59 -11.34 -4.85
CA ASN A 221 1.73 -10.80 -4.11
C ASN A 221 1.78 -9.27 -4.08
N ILE A 222 0.73 -8.58 -4.51
CA ILE A 222 0.57 -7.13 -4.37
C ILE A 222 -0.23 -6.89 -3.09
N CYS A 223 0.48 -6.79 -1.97
CA CYS A 223 -0.10 -6.73 -0.64
C CYS A 223 0.80 -5.99 0.38
N VAL A 224 0.31 -5.89 1.61
CA VAL A 224 1.06 -5.43 2.80
C VAL A 224 0.97 -6.52 3.87
N ASN A 225 2.09 -6.89 4.50
CA ASN A 225 2.15 -7.91 5.55
C ASN A 225 2.64 -7.32 6.90
N TYR A 226 1.72 -7.17 7.86
CA TYR A 226 1.89 -6.58 9.19
C TYR A 226 2.44 -7.53 10.28
#